data_AF-D4XRN6-F1
#
_entry.id   AF-D4XRN6-F1
#
_cell.length_a   1.000
_cell.length_b   1.000
_cell.length_c   1.000
_cell.angle_alpha   90.00
_cell.angle_beta   90.00
_cell.angle_gamma   90.00
#
_symmetry.space_group_name_H-M   'P 1'
#
loop_
_entity.id
_entity.type
_entity.pdbx_description
1 polymer ?
#
loop_
_entity_poly.entity_id
_entity_poly.type
_entity_poly.pdbx_seq_one_letter_code
_entity_poly.pdbx_strand_id
1 'polypeptide(L)'
;MLLINPVFIDFCFSQMRLAFTMSLIYFAYILYQRKNLLYIPILLSTPFFHTSAVIFLGVFLVATKLEQWKRLNFMLKNTIAITAGLVLAIVTGPLMSQILGQLGDRRAEYEDMSSPVLYMSFWVIYFVYLTIKAYTENLERNAFFYVSLIILSMVFFNVFFSGYSSRFLAACFPIIIIALLQLKSKEKQLLLAGYVMYTIMLWYFWST
;
A
#
# COMPACT_ATOMS: atom_id res chain seq x y z
N MET A 1 -8.34 10.03 12.26
CA MET A 1 -8.03 9.90 10.82
C MET A 1 -8.36 8.51 10.31
N LEU A 2 -7.77 7.45 10.87
CA LEU A 2 -8.05 6.07 10.43
C LEU A 2 -9.53 5.69 10.52
N LEU A 3 -10.16 5.93 11.68
CA LEU A 3 -11.56 5.57 11.95
C LEU A 3 -12.61 6.46 11.26
N ILE A 4 -12.19 7.47 10.52
CA ILE A 4 -13.11 8.39 9.83
C ILE A 4 -13.18 8.06 8.34
N ASN A 5 -12.22 7.33 7.79
CA ASN A 5 -12.18 7.11 6.35
C ASN A 5 -13.04 5.89 5.95
N PRO A 6 -14.06 6.06 5.07
CA PRO A 6 -14.94 4.98 4.66
C PRO A 6 -14.20 3.78 4.06
N VAL A 7 -13.10 4.01 3.33
CA VAL A 7 -12.28 2.96 2.72
C VAL A 7 -11.73 2.01 3.79
N PHE A 8 -11.25 2.56 4.91
CA PHE A 8 -10.68 1.78 5.99
C PHE A 8 -11.75 1.06 6.81
N ILE A 9 -12.90 1.71 7.01
CA ILE A 9 -14.06 1.11 7.70
C ILE A 9 -14.57 -0.08 6.89
N ASP A 10 -14.88 0.11 5.60
CA ASP A 10 -15.34 -0.96 4.71
C ASP A 10 -14.33 -2.11 4.67
N PHE A 11 -13.03 -1.81 4.57
CA PHE A 11 -12.00 -2.85 4.63
C PHE A 11 -12.05 -3.70 5.91
N CYS A 12 -12.23 -3.07 7.08
CA CYS A 12 -12.30 -3.79 8.34
C CYS A 12 -13.52 -4.71 8.44
N PHE A 13 -14.67 -4.30 7.90
CA PHE A 13 -15.92 -5.07 7.99
C PHE A 13 -16.09 -6.06 6.84
N SER A 14 -15.81 -5.64 5.60
CA SER A 14 -15.99 -6.45 4.39
C SER A 14 -14.87 -7.47 4.18
N GLN A 15 -13.69 -7.29 4.81
CA GLN A 15 -12.51 -8.12 4.57
C GLN A 15 -11.78 -8.55 5.85
N MET A 16 -12.54 -9.07 6.82
CA MET A 16 -12.03 -9.49 8.13
C MET A 16 -10.78 -10.39 8.10
N ARG A 17 -10.71 -11.36 7.16
CA ARG A 17 -9.53 -12.25 7.02
C ARG A 17 -8.26 -11.48 6.65
N LEU A 18 -8.38 -10.53 5.72
CA LEU A 18 -7.24 -9.73 5.29
C LEU A 18 -6.88 -8.70 6.36
N ALA A 19 -7.86 -8.06 7.00
CA ALA A 19 -7.63 -7.14 8.11
C ALA A 19 -6.89 -7.82 9.28
N PHE A 20 -7.29 -9.04 9.66
CA PHE A 20 -6.58 -9.86 10.65
C PHE A 20 -5.16 -10.23 10.21
N THR A 21 -4.98 -10.60 8.94
CA THR A 21 -3.65 -10.92 8.40
C THR A 21 -2.73 -9.69 8.48
N MET A 22 -3.23 -8.50 8.11
CA MET A 22 -2.45 -7.27 8.19
C MET A 22 -2.10 -6.88 9.62
N SER A 23 -3.00 -7.08 10.59
CA SER A 23 -2.70 -6.82 11.99
C SER A 23 -1.59 -7.75 12.52
N LEU A 24 -1.57 -9.02 12.11
CA LEU A 24 -0.48 -9.95 12.40
C LEU A 24 0.84 -9.51 11.76
N ILE A 25 0.83 -9.06 10.50
CA ILE A 25 2.03 -8.54 9.82
C ILE A 25 2.57 -7.31 10.55
N TYR A 26 1.71 -6.38 10.95
CA TYR A 26 2.09 -5.20 11.71
C TYR A 26 2.65 -5.55 13.09
N PHE A 27 2.01 -6.48 13.79
CA PHE A 27 2.48 -6.96 15.08
C PHE A 27 3.84 -7.65 14.97
N ALA A 28 4.02 -8.51 13.97
CA ALA A 28 5.30 -9.15 13.68
C ALA A 28 6.39 -8.12 13.32
N TYR A 29 6.05 -7.05 12.60
CA TYR A 29 6.98 -5.97 12.30
C TYR A 29 7.46 -5.24 13.58
N ILE A 30 6.57 -4.99 14.53
CA ILE A 30 6.95 -4.41 15.84
C ILE A 30 7.88 -5.36 16.60
N LEU A 31 7.59 -6.67 16.61
CA LEU A 31 8.44 -7.67 17.25
C LEU A 31 9.82 -7.77 16.56
N TYR A 32 9.86 -7.68 15.24
CA TYR A 32 11.09 -7.63 14.45
C TYR A 32 11.99 -6.46 14.87
N GLN A 33 11.43 -5.25 14.99
CA GLN A 33 12.19 -4.08 15.46
C GLN A 33 12.75 -4.27 16.88
N ARG A 34 12.03 -5.02 17.73
CA ARG A 34 12.48 -5.40 19.08
C ARG A 34 13.43 -6.61 19.11
N LYS A 35 13.85 -7.13 17.95
CA LYS A 35 14.68 -8.34 17.80
C LYS A 35 14.06 -9.59 18.46
N ASN A 36 12.74 -9.64 18.61
CA ASN A 36 12.06 -10.77 19.21
C ASN A 36 11.73 -11.83 18.15
N LEU A 37 12.35 -13.01 18.24
CA LEU A 37 12.22 -14.12 17.28
C LEU A 37 10.79 -14.62 17.07
N LEU A 38 9.83 -14.28 17.95
CA LEU A 38 8.41 -14.57 17.76
C LEU A 38 7.83 -13.98 16.47
N TYR A 39 8.48 -13.00 15.83
CA TYR A 39 8.03 -12.49 14.53
C TYR A 39 8.04 -13.59 13.45
N ILE A 40 8.96 -14.55 13.50
CA ILE A 40 9.12 -15.58 12.46
C ILE A 40 7.89 -16.51 12.38
N PRO A 41 7.48 -17.22 13.45
CA PRO A 41 6.31 -18.09 13.38
C PRO A 41 5.02 -17.32 13.06
N ILE A 42 4.90 -16.07 13.53
CA ILE A 42 3.74 -15.22 13.21
C ILE A 42 3.70 -14.93 11.72
N LEU A 43 4.80 -14.46 11.10
CA LEU A 43 4.82 -14.18 9.66
C LEU A 43 4.56 -15.44 8.83
N LEU A 44 5.14 -16.59 9.22
CA LEU A 44 4.92 -17.87 8.53
C LEU A 44 3.46 -18.33 8.58
N SER A 45 2.71 -17.95 9.61
CA SER A 45 1.29 -18.27 9.70
C SER A 45 0.40 -17.43 8.78
N THR A 46 0.83 -16.22 8.38
CA THR A 46 -0.02 -15.27 7.65
C THR A 46 -0.57 -15.76 6.30
N PRO A 47 0.20 -16.49 5.45
CA PRO A 47 -0.33 -16.99 4.18
C PRO A 47 -1.45 -18.03 4.33
N PHE A 48 -1.53 -18.70 5.48
CA PHE A 48 -2.61 -19.66 5.77
C PHE A 48 -3.95 -18.97 6.05
N PHE A 49 -3.94 -17.72 6.52
CA PHE A 49 -5.15 -16.95 6.75
C PHE A 49 -5.64 -16.25 5.48
N HIS A 50 -4.72 -15.76 4.64
CA HIS A 50 -5.05 -15.08 3.40
C HIS A 50 -3.92 -15.21 2.36
N THR A 51 -4.26 -15.66 1.14
CA THR A 51 -3.26 -15.91 0.08
C THR A 51 -2.48 -14.65 -0.33
N SER A 52 -3.14 -13.48 -0.36
CA SER A 52 -2.46 -12.21 -0.67
C SER A 52 -1.47 -11.74 0.40
N ALA A 53 -1.39 -12.39 1.57
CA ALA A 53 -0.38 -12.11 2.58
C ALA A 53 1.04 -12.17 2.00
N VAL A 54 1.29 -13.09 1.08
CA VAL A 54 2.60 -13.25 0.40
C VAL A 54 3.03 -11.95 -0.28
N ILE A 55 2.09 -11.23 -0.90
CA ILE A 55 2.37 -9.95 -1.56
C ILE A 55 2.78 -8.90 -0.53
N PHE A 56 2.02 -8.78 0.57
CA PHE A 56 2.34 -7.83 1.64
C PHE A 56 3.67 -8.14 2.32
N LEU A 57 3.97 -9.42 2.58
CA LEU A 57 5.29 -9.84 3.08
C LEU A 57 6.41 -9.41 2.14
N GLY A 58 6.22 -9.59 0.83
CA GLY A 58 7.17 -9.12 -0.19
C GLY A 58 7.39 -7.61 -0.14
N VAL A 59 6.32 -6.82 -0.07
CA VAL A 59 6.39 -5.34 0.06
C VAL A 59 7.19 -4.93 1.30
N PHE A 60 6.88 -5.52 2.45
CA PHE A 60 7.59 -5.23 3.70
C PHE A 60 9.05 -5.66 3.67
N LEU A 61 9.34 -6.81 3.07
CA LEU A 61 10.71 -7.30 2.92
C LEU A 61 11.54 -6.35 2.05
N VAL A 62 11.00 -5.92 0.90
CA VAL A 62 11.68 -4.95 0.03
C VAL A 62 11.90 -3.64 0.79
N ALA A 63 10.86 -3.09 1.43
CA ALA A 63 10.95 -1.82 2.15
C ALA A 63 11.98 -1.85 3.31
N THR A 64 12.00 -2.93 4.10
CA THR A 64 12.96 -3.08 5.20
C THR A 64 14.39 -3.28 4.72
N LYS A 65 14.60 -3.99 3.60
CA LYS A 65 15.92 -4.12 2.98
C LYS A 65 16.43 -2.79 2.43
N LEU A 66 15.56 -2.00 1.80
CA LEU A 66 15.90 -0.66 1.31
C LEU A 66 16.33 0.29 2.44
N GLU A 67 15.61 0.27 3.57
CA GLU A 67 15.98 1.04 4.77
C GLU A 67 17.37 0.62 5.31
N GLN A 68 17.64 -0.69 5.36
CA GLN A 68 18.89 -1.23 5.94
C GLN A 68 20.11 -1.07 5.03
N TRP A 69 19.92 -0.99 3.71
CA TRP A 69 21.00 -0.91 2.75
C TRP A 69 21.64 0.48 2.68
N LYS A 70 22.54 0.76 3.63
CA LYS A 70 23.28 2.03 3.73
C LYS A 70 24.24 2.32 2.55
N ARG A 71 24.61 1.30 1.76
CA ARG A 71 25.55 1.45 0.63
C ARG A 71 24.90 1.92 -0.66
N LEU A 72 23.57 1.82 -0.77
CA LEU A 72 22.86 2.23 -1.98
C LEU A 72 22.53 3.72 -1.94
N ASN A 73 22.70 4.40 -3.07
CA ASN A 73 22.25 5.77 -3.22
C ASN A 73 20.72 5.87 -3.03
N PHE A 74 20.26 6.94 -2.37
CA PHE A 74 18.86 7.28 -2.18
C PHE A 74 18.05 7.19 -3.47
N MET A 75 18.57 7.74 -4.57
CA MET A 75 17.90 7.68 -5.88
C MET A 75 17.61 6.24 -6.30
N LEU A 76 18.61 5.36 -6.19
CA LEU A 76 18.46 3.94 -6.54
C LEU A 76 17.48 3.23 -5.61
N LYS A 77 17.50 3.52 -4.29
CA LYS A 77 16.51 2.96 -3.35
C LYS A 77 15.08 3.34 -3.76
N ASN A 78 14.88 4.60 -4.14
CA ASN A 78 13.58 5.12 -4.56
C ASN A 78 13.13 4.52 -5.90
N THR A 79 14.05 4.38 -6.86
CA THR A 79 13.78 3.70 -8.13
C THR A 79 13.35 2.25 -7.87
N ILE A 80 14.06 1.50 -7.03
CA ILE A 80 13.69 0.12 -6.68
C ILE A 80 12.29 0.06 -6.06
N ALA A 81 11.95 0.98 -5.16
CA ALA A 81 10.62 1.03 -4.55
C ALA A 81 9.50 1.30 -5.59
N ILE A 82 9.70 2.27 -6.49
CA ILE A 82 8.74 2.57 -7.56
C ILE A 82 8.64 1.41 -8.55
N THR A 83 9.77 0.80 -8.93
CA THR A 83 9.79 -0.39 -9.80
C THR A 83 9.10 -1.58 -9.14
N ALA A 84 9.24 -1.78 -7.83
CA ALA A 84 8.50 -2.81 -7.11
C ALA A 84 6.98 -2.54 -7.17
N GLY A 85 6.55 -1.28 -7.01
CA GLY A 85 5.15 -0.88 -7.21
C GLY A 85 4.64 -1.15 -8.62
N LEU A 86 5.45 -0.87 -9.65
CA LEU A 86 5.15 -1.19 -11.04
C LEU A 86 4.98 -2.70 -11.27
N VAL A 87 5.90 -3.51 -10.75
CA VAL A 87 5.82 -4.98 -10.84
C VAL A 87 4.53 -5.46 -10.17
N LEU A 88 4.18 -4.93 -9.01
CA LEU A 88 2.91 -5.26 -8.35
C LEU A 88 1.71 -4.85 -9.19
N ALA A 89 1.72 -3.68 -9.83
CA ALA A 89 0.65 -3.25 -10.70
C ALA A 89 0.48 -4.20 -11.91
N ILE A 90 1.57 -4.64 -12.52
CA ILE A 90 1.52 -5.62 -13.62
C ILE A 90 0.96 -6.97 -13.14
N VAL A 91 1.41 -7.44 -11.97
CA VAL A 91 0.95 -8.72 -11.38
C VAL A 91 -0.53 -8.66 -10.98
N THR A 92 -1.00 -7.54 -10.44
CA THR A 92 -2.36 -7.36 -9.92
C THR A 92 -3.35 -6.75 -10.93
N GLY A 93 -2.88 -6.30 -12.08
CA GLY A 93 -3.68 -5.91 -13.22
C GLY A 93 -3.66 -7.00 -14.30
N PRO A 94 -2.91 -6.83 -15.39
CA PRO A 94 -3.02 -7.65 -16.60
C PRO A 94 -2.67 -9.13 -16.39
N LEU A 95 -1.71 -9.45 -15.52
CA LEU A 95 -1.31 -10.85 -15.28
C LEU A 95 -2.26 -11.59 -14.34
N MET A 96 -3.10 -10.88 -13.59
CA MET A 96 -3.96 -11.51 -12.60
C MET A 96 -4.95 -12.48 -13.25
N SER A 97 -5.61 -12.07 -14.34
CA SER A 97 -6.56 -12.92 -15.07
C SER A 97 -5.89 -14.17 -15.65
N GLN A 98 -4.65 -14.05 -16.15
CA GLN A 98 -3.87 -15.17 -16.68
C GLN A 98 -3.49 -16.17 -15.57
N ILE A 99 -3.01 -15.69 -14.42
CA ILE A 99 -2.66 -16.52 -13.27
C ILE A 99 -3.91 -17.25 -12.76
N LEU A 100 -5.03 -16.53 -12.61
CA LEU A 100 -6.28 -17.11 -12.15
C LEU A 100 -6.85 -18.11 -13.15
N GLY A 101 -6.74 -17.84 -14.46
CA GLY A 101 -7.21 -18.74 -15.51
C GLY A 101 -6.43 -20.06 -15.54
N GLN A 102 -5.10 -20.01 -15.36
CA GLN A 102 -4.28 -21.23 -15.24
C GLN A 102 -4.59 -22.05 -13.99
N LEU A 103 -5.05 -21.40 -12.92
CA LEU A 103 -5.48 -22.05 -11.68
C LEU A 103 -6.94 -22.55 -11.74
N GLY A 104 -7.64 -22.33 -12.85
CA GLY A 104 -9.05 -22.69 -13.00
C GLY A 104 -10.00 -21.87 -12.11
N ASP A 105 -9.58 -20.70 -11.65
CA ASP A 105 -10.40 -19.83 -10.81
C ASP A 105 -11.35 -18.99 -11.69
N ARG A 106 -12.66 -19.09 -11.42
CA ARG A 106 -13.73 -18.32 -12.07
C ARG A 106 -13.54 -16.80 -12.01
N ARG A 107 -12.69 -16.31 -11.12
CA ARG A 107 -12.35 -14.87 -11.02
C ARG A 107 -11.55 -14.35 -12.21
N ALA A 108 -11.03 -15.23 -13.07
CA ALA A 108 -10.37 -14.87 -14.30
C ALA A 108 -11.32 -14.22 -15.34
N GLU A 109 -12.63 -14.47 -15.22
CA GLU A 109 -13.66 -13.99 -16.16
C GLU A 109 -14.25 -12.62 -15.80
N TYR A 110 -13.86 -12.03 -14.67
CA TYR A 110 -14.35 -10.69 -14.31
C TYR A 110 -13.73 -9.64 -15.23
N GLU A 111 -14.58 -9.00 -16.05
CA GLU A 111 -14.16 -8.04 -17.08
C GLU A 111 -13.56 -6.74 -16.50
N ASP A 112 -14.00 -6.30 -15.31
CA ASP A 112 -13.48 -5.08 -14.70
C ASP A 112 -13.36 -5.21 -13.16
N MET A 113 -12.11 -5.14 -12.70
CA MET A 113 -11.75 -5.06 -11.28
C MET A 113 -11.12 -3.70 -10.94
N SER A 114 -11.17 -2.74 -11.85
CA SER A 114 -10.54 -1.44 -11.65
C SER A 114 -11.24 -0.64 -10.56
N SER A 115 -10.46 0.19 -9.86
CA SER A 115 -11.01 1.15 -8.91
C SER A 115 -11.31 2.45 -9.66
N PRO A 116 -12.48 3.10 -9.44
CA PRO A 116 -12.82 4.33 -10.14
C PRO A 116 -11.73 5.41 -10.03
N VAL A 117 -11.41 6.07 -11.14
CA VAL A 117 -10.29 7.03 -11.21
C VAL A 117 -10.46 8.16 -10.19
N LEU A 118 -11.68 8.68 -10.01
CA LEU A 118 -11.97 9.72 -9.00
C LEU A 118 -11.65 9.26 -7.58
N TYR A 119 -11.91 7.99 -7.27
CA TYR A 119 -11.58 7.39 -5.98
C TYR A 119 -10.07 7.31 -5.74
N MET A 120 -9.28 7.19 -6.82
CA MET A 120 -7.81 7.08 -6.76
C MET A 120 -7.07 8.42 -6.89
N SER A 121 -7.77 9.49 -7.29
CA SER A 121 -7.19 10.80 -7.58
C SER A 121 -6.33 11.37 -6.44
N PHE A 122 -6.84 11.36 -5.20
CA PHE A 122 -6.08 11.82 -4.04
C PHE A 122 -4.79 11.02 -3.84
N TRP A 123 -4.86 9.70 -3.99
CA TRP A 123 -3.72 8.80 -3.81
C TRP A 123 -2.68 8.95 -4.91
N VAL A 124 -3.12 9.21 -6.15
CA VAL A 124 -2.25 9.56 -7.28
C VAL A 124 -1.53 10.88 -7.03
N ILE A 125 -2.23 11.91 -6.57
CA ILE A 125 -1.61 13.20 -6.22
C ILE A 125 -0.59 12.99 -5.10
N TYR A 126 -0.94 12.19 -4.09
CA TYR A 126 -0.04 11.90 -2.98
C TYR A 126 1.19 11.09 -3.42
N PHE A 127 1.04 10.15 -4.36
CA PHE A 127 2.14 9.42 -4.99
C PHE A 127 3.12 10.37 -5.70
N VAL A 128 2.61 11.24 -6.57
CA VAL A 128 3.42 12.21 -7.31
C VAL A 128 4.19 13.09 -6.35
N TYR A 129 3.52 13.56 -5.30
CA TYR A 129 4.16 14.36 -4.25
C TYR A 129 5.30 13.61 -3.54
N LEU A 130 5.06 12.37 -3.08
CA LEU A 130 6.11 11.57 -2.44
C LEU A 130 7.27 11.27 -3.37
N THR A 131 7.00 11.07 -4.67
CA THR A 131 8.03 10.83 -5.68
C THR A 131 8.92 12.06 -5.87
N ILE A 132 8.33 13.25 -6.01
CA ILE A 132 9.09 14.50 -6.07
C ILE A 132 9.98 14.62 -4.83
N LYS A 133 9.44 14.37 -3.63
CA LYS A 133 10.20 14.40 -2.38
C LYS A 133 11.31 13.35 -2.32
N ALA A 134 11.07 12.17 -2.86
CA ALA A 134 12.05 11.08 -2.91
C ALA A 134 13.29 11.50 -3.72
N TYR A 135 13.13 12.21 -4.83
CA TYR A 135 14.24 12.61 -5.70
C TYR A 135 14.83 14.00 -5.42
N THR A 136 14.10 14.87 -4.70
CA THR A 136 14.58 16.22 -4.36
C THR A 136 15.25 16.30 -2.98
N GLU A 137 14.79 15.49 -2.02
CA GLU A 137 15.36 15.48 -0.67
C GLU A 137 16.27 14.26 -0.50
N ASN A 138 17.58 14.51 -0.39
CA ASN A 138 18.59 13.49 -0.10
C ASN A 138 18.59 13.10 1.39
N LEU A 139 17.47 12.54 1.86
CA LEU A 139 17.26 12.14 3.25
C LEU A 139 17.09 10.62 3.35
N GLU A 140 17.66 10.02 4.40
CA GLU A 140 17.35 8.63 4.75
C GLU A 140 15.87 8.49 5.10
N ARG A 141 15.26 7.41 4.61
CA ARG A 141 13.84 7.12 4.76
C ARG A 141 13.67 5.80 5.50
N ASN A 142 12.63 5.71 6.33
CA ASN A 142 12.29 4.49 7.05
C ASN A 142 11.51 3.52 6.14
N ALA A 143 11.31 2.28 6.59
CA ALA A 143 10.50 1.30 5.86
C ALA A 143 9.07 1.79 5.59
N PHE A 144 8.46 2.59 6.47
CA PHE A 144 7.10 3.09 6.26
C PHE A 144 6.98 3.98 5.02
N PHE A 145 7.98 4.82 4.78
CA PHE A 145 8.06 5.62 3.57
C PHE A 145 8.16 4.73 2.32
N TYR A 146 9.03 3.72 2.35
CA TYR A 146 9.20 2.81 1.22
C TYR A 146 7.95 1.96 0.95
N VAL A 147 7.29 1.43 1.99
CA VAL A 147 6.00 0.73 1.84
C VAL A 147 4.97 1.65 1.19
N SER A 148 4.86 2.89 1.66
CA SER A 148 3.91 3.87 1.11
C SER A 148 4.22 4.18 -0.34
N LEU A 149 5.50 4.37 -0.69
CA LEU A 149 5.93 4.64 -2.06
C LEU A 149 5.64 3.45 -3.00
N ILE A 150 5.89 2.21 -2.55
CA ILE A 150 5.58 0.99 -3.31
C ILE A 150 4.07 0.88 -3.59
N ILE A 151 3.25 1.00 -2.55
CA ILE A 151 1.78 0.82 -2.68
C ILE A 151 1.16 1.96 -3.48
N LEU A 152 1.57 3.21 -3.26
CA LEU A 152 1.05 4.35 -4.01
C LEU A 152 1.53 4.34 -5.47
N SER A 153 2.75 3.83 -5.74
CA SER A 153 3.20 3.58 -7.10
C SER A 153 2.36 2.51 -7.80
N MET A 154 2.04 1.42 -7.10
CA MET A 154 1.13 0.40 -7.61
C MET A 154 -0.24 1.00 -7.95
N VAL A 155 -0.82 1.78 -7.04
CA VAL A 155 -2.10 2.49 -7.24
C VAL A 155 -2.04 3.38 -8.48
N PHE A 156 -0.96 4.14 -8.66
CA PHE A 156 -0.76 5.01 -9.81
C PHE A 156 -0.74 4.21 -11.13
N PHE A 157 0.07 3.17 -11.22
CA PHE A 157 0.17 2.37 -12.45
C PHE A 157 -1.11 1.60 -12.77
N ASN A 158 -1.83 1.15 -11.75
CA ASN A 158 -3.11 0.47 -11.95
C ASN A 158 -4.24 1.36 -12.46
N VAL A 159 -4.11 2.70 -12.41
CA VAL A 159 -5.01 3.60 -13.15
C VAL A 159 -4.91 3.34 -14.66
N PHE A 160 -3.73 2.98 -15.16
CA PHE A 160 -3.50 2.67 -16.58
C PHE A 160 -3.76 1.20 -16.92
N PHE A 161 -3.47 0.30 -15.98
CA PHE A 161 -3.58 -1.15 -16.17
C PHE A 161 -4.92 -1.75 -15.75
N SER A 162 -5.91 -0.90 -15.41
CA SER A 162 -7.22 -1.29 -14.86
C SER A 162 -7.13 -2.30 -13.71
N GLY A 163 -6.05 -2.23 -12.92
CA GLY A 163 -5.72 -3.21 -11.90
C GLY A 163 -6.39 -2.97 -10.55
N TYR A 164 -6.53 -4.04 -9.78
CA TYR A 164 -7.23 -4.01 -8.50
C TYR A 164 -6.37 -3.39 -7.39
N SER A 165 -6.73 -2.18 -6.94
CA SER A 165 -5.85 -1.35 -6.09
C SER A 165 -6.42 -0.99 -4.72
N SER A 166 -7.74 -0.94 -4.58
CA SER A 166 -8.42 -0.48 -3.36
C SER A 166 -8.10 -1.34 -2.12
N ARG A 167 -8.00 -2.68 -2.24
CA ARG A 167 -7.61 -3.52 -1.08
C ARG A 167 -6.20 -3.28 -0.61
N PHE A 168 -5.25 -3.10 -1.53
CA PHE A 168 -3.85 -2.89 -1.16
C PHE A 168 -3.68 -1.54 -0.48
N LEU A 169 -4.34 -0.51 -1.01
CA LEU A 169 -4.42 0.80 -0.40
C LEU A 169 -5.04 0.73 1.00
N ALA A 170 -6.20 0.08 1.15
CA ALA A 170 -6.90 -0.03 2.43
C ALA A 170 -6.12 -0.84 3.47
N ALA A 171 -5.53 -1.95 3.06
CA ALA A 171 -4.69 -2.81 3.89
C ALA A 171 -3.49 -2.02 4.44
N CYS A 172 -2.78 -1.29 3.59
CA CYS A 172 -1.60 -0.49 3.95
C CYS A 172 -1.95 0.92 4.43
N PHE A 173 -3.23 1.25 4.57
CA PHE A 173 -3.69 2.60 4.90
C PHE A 173 -3.06 3.18 6.16
N PRO A 174 -2.93 2.43 7.29
CA PRO A 174 -2.27 2.96 8.48
C PRO A 174 -0.84 3.43 8.22
N ILE A 175 -0.09 2.71 7.39
CA ILE A 175 1.30 3.03 7.06
C ILE A 175 1.40 4.24 6.15
N ILE A 176 0.50 4.34 5.16
CA ILE A 176 0.41 5.49 4.26
C ILE A 176 0.12 6.76 5.05
N ILE A 177 -0.78 6.70 6.03
CA ILE A 177 -1.06 7.83 6.92
C ILE A 177 0.16 8.15 7.83
N ILE A 178 0.87 7.14 8.35
CA ILE A 178 2.11 7.37 9.13
C ILE A 178 3.15 8.11 8.28
N ALA A 179 3.35 7.70 7.02
CA ALA A 179 4.27 8.38 6.11
C ALA A 179 3.85 9.83 5.84
N LEU A 180 2.55 10.09 5.72
CA LEU A 180 2.01 11.46 5.55
C LEU A 180 2.28 12.31 6.79
N LEU A 181 2.10 11.75 7.98
CA LEU A 181 2.29 12.46 9.25
C LEU A 181 3.76 12.79 9.55
N GLN A 182 4.71 12.12 8.90
CA GLN A 182 6.16 12.37 8.99
C GLN A 182 6.65 13.53 8.10
N LEU A 183 5.78 14.11 7.26
CA LEU A 183 6.12 15.27 6.44
C LEU A 183 6.29 16.56 7.26
N LYS A 184 6.98 17.55 6.69
CA LYS A 184 7.20 18.88 7.30
C LYS A 184 5.86 19.59 7.52
N SER A 185 5.78 20.46 8.54
CA SER A 185 4.49 20.96 9.07
C SER A 185 3.58 21.63 8.02
N LYS A 186 4.12 22.52 7.16
CA LYS A 186 3.34 23.21 6.13
C LYS A 186 2.79 22.25 5.07
N GLU A 187 3.63 21.33 4.61
CA GLU A 187 3.30 20.35 3.58
C GLU A 187 2.30 19.31 4.08
N LYS A 188 2.52 18.85 5.31
CA LYS A 188 1.61 17.98 6.04
C LYS A 188 0.22 18.62 6.15
N GLN A 189 0.12 19.89 6.54
CA GLN A 189 -1.18 20.58 6.67
C GLN A 189 -1.94 20.61 5.34
N LEU A 190 -1.26 20.90 4.23
CA LEU A 190 -1.87 20.92 2.89
C LEU A 190 -2.41 19.54 2.50
N LEU A 191 -1.60 18.49 2.63
CA LEU A 191 -2.01 17.13 2.27
C LEU A 191 -3.08 16.58 3.21
N LEU A 192 -3.04 16.93 4.50
CA LEU A 192 -4.10 16.57 5.45
C LEU A 192 -5.42 17.26 5.10
N ALA A 193 -5.39 18.53 4.69
CA ALA A 193 -6.59 19.23 4.24
C ALA A 193 -7.19 18.54 3.00
N GLY A 194 -6.35 18.20 2.01
CA GLY A 194 -6.77 17.43 0.83
C GLY A 194 -7.34 16.06 1.19
N TYR A 195 -6.72 15.36 2.14
CA TYR A 195 -7.20 14.06 2.64
C TYR A 195 -8.57 14.18 3.34
N VAL A 196 -8.79 15.24 4.12
CA VAL A 196 -10.08 15.50 4.77
C VAL A 196 -11.15 15.78 3.72
N MET A 197 -10.87 16.63 2.73
CA MET A 197 -11.80 16.89 1.62
C MET A 197 -12.15 15.60 0.86
N TYR A 198 -11.14 14.79 0.52
CA TYR A 198 -11.33 13.48 -0.09
C TYR A 198 -12.22 12.57 0.76
N THR A 199 -11.97 12.52 2.07
CA THR A 199 -12.76 11.69 3.00
C THR A 199 -14.21 12.16 3.08
N ILE A 200 -14.47 13.48 3.09
CA ILE A 200 -15.84 14.04 3.05
C ILE A 200 -16.55 13.65 1.75
N MET A 201 -15.88 13.76 0.60
CA MET A 201 -16.45 13.33 -0.68
C MET A 201 -16.80 11.84 -0.66
N LEU A 202 -15.94 10.99 -0.11
CA LEU A 202 -16.23 9.57 0.03
C LEU A 202 -17.45 9.29 0.91
N TRP A 203 -17.60 10.03 2.02
CA TRP A 203 -18.79 9.92 2.86
C TRP A 203 -20.06 10.31 2.11
N TYR A 204 -20.00 11.39 1.33
CA TYR A 204 -21.12 11.79 0.48
C TYR A 204 -21.50 10.67 -0.49
N PHE A 205 -20.53 10.14 -1.25
CA PHE A 205 -20.75 9.00 -2.16
C PHE A 205 -21.24 7.74 -1.46
N TRP A 206 -20.85 7.49 -0.20
CA TRP A 206 -21.30 6.32 0.54
C TRP A 206 -22.72 6.47 1.10
N SER A 207 -23.16 7.71 1.34
CA SER A 207 -24.49 8.02 1.88
C SER A 207 -25.60 8.15 0.83
N THR A 208 -25.23 8.32 -0.45
CA THR A 208 -26.13 8.43 -1.60
C THR A 208 -26.22 7.12 -2.35
#